data_AF-A0A960KF73-F1
#
_entry.id   AF-A0A960KF73-F1
#
_cell.length_a   1.000
_cell.length_b   1.000
_cell.length_c   1.000
_cell.angle_alpha   90.00
_cell.angle_beta   90.00
_cell.angle_gamma   90.00
#
_symmetry.space_group_name_H-M   'P 1'
#
loop_
_entity.id
_entity.type
_entity.pdbx_description
1 polymer ?
#
loop_
_entity_poly.entity_id
_entity_poly.type
_entity_poly.pdbx_seq_one_letter_code
_entity_poly.pdbx_strand_id
1 'polypeptide(L)'
;MMVALRVLTAIAWLWMLWVIVATSLESNLFVEWQNLSAIPWMRATLWDFYLTMSLVVLWMWRHEPGWASRLCWTLAFLLLGSLGTLFYFWLHLMRLPKHTSLKDVF
;
A
#
# COMPACT_ATOMS: atom_id res chain seq x y z
N MET A 1 -7.60 9.39 -18.73
CA MET A 1 -6.70 9.57 -17.56
C MET A 1 -7.08 8.67 -16.39
N MET A 2 -8.28 8.76 -15.80
CA MET A 2 -8.68 7.90 -14.67
C MET A 2 -8.67 6.39 -14.96
N VAL A 3 -9.08 5.98 -16.16
CA VAL A 3 -9.00 4.55 -16.56
C VAL A 3 -7.56 4.05 -16.55
N ALA A 4 -6.61 4.86 -17.03
CA ALA A 4 -5.18 4.51 -17.01
C ALA A 4 -4.66 4.35 -15.56
N LEU A 5 -5.06 5.26 -14.65
CA LEU A 5 -4.71 5.15 -13.23
C LEU A 5 -5.28 3.88 -12.58
N ARG A 6 -6.52 3.50 -12.89
CA ARG A 6 -7.13 2.26 -12.40
C ARG A 6 -6.41 1.02 -12.91
N VAL A 7 -6.04 1.00 -14.19
CA VAL A 7 -5.29 -0.12 -14.79
C VAL A 7 -3.89 -0.20 -14.20
N LEU A 8 -3.18 0.93 -14.07
CA LEU A 8 -1.84 0.98 -13.51
C LEU A 8 -1.80 0.49 -12.07
N THR A 9 -2.72 0.97 -11.23
CA THR A 9 -2.81 0.54 -9.82
C THR A 9 -3.16 -0.94 -9.71
N ALA A 10 -4.03 -1.47 -10.58
CA ALA A 10 -4.33 -2.90 -10.62
C ALA A 10 -3.11 -3.75 -11.01
N ILE A 11 -2.37 -3.35 -12.06
CA ILE A 11 -1.15 -4.04 -12.50
C ILE A 11 -0.10 -4.01 -11.39
N ALA A 12 0.13 -2.85 -10.77
CA ALA A 12 1.07 -2.73 -9.66
C ALA A 12 0.68 -3.60 -8.46
N TRP A 13 -0.62 -3.70 -8.15
CA TRP A 13 -1.11 -4.55 -7.08
C TRP A 13 -0.87 -6.04 -7.38
N LEU A 14 -1.20 -6.50 -8.58
CA LEU A 14 -0.95 -7.88 -9.02
C LEU A 14 0.55 -8.21 -9.05
N TRP A 15 1.37 -7.27 -9.47
CA TRP A 15 2.83 -7.39 -9.44
C TRP A 15 3.35 -7.59 -8.01
N MET A 16 2.93 -6.74 -7.07
CA MET A 16 3.34 -6.89 -5.67
C MET A 16 2.84 -8.19 -5.04
N LEU A 17 1.62 -8.61 -5.39
CA LEU A 17 1.10 -9.91 -4.95
C LEU A 17 1.98 -11.06 -5.45
N TRP A 18 2.36 -11.03 -6.72
CA TRP A 18 3.25 -12.04 -7.30
C TRP A 18 4.62 -12.04 -6.63
N VAL A 19 5.24 -10.87 -6.41
CA VAL A 19 6.53 -10.77 -5.70
C VAL A 19 6.44 -11.38 -4.30
N ILE A 20 5.43 -11.02 -3.51
CA ILE A 20 5.26 -11.54 -2.14
C ILE A 20 5.10 -13.06 -2.16
N VAL A 21 4.28 -13.60 -3.05
CA VAL A 21 4.04 -15.04 -3.15
C VAL A 21 5.31 -15.76 -3.60
N ALA A 22 5.97 -15.30 -4.66
CA ALA A 22 7.21 -15.90 -5.16
C ALA A 22 8.31 -15.90 -4.10
N THR A 23 8.54 -14.76 -3.44
CA THR A 23 9.54 -14.65 -2.37
C THR A 23 9.20 -15.54 -1.18
N SER A 24 7.92 -15.65 -0.80
CA SER A 24 7.48 -16.51 0.31
C SER A 24 7.64 -18.01 0.02
N LEU A 25 7.61 -18.40 -1.26
CA LEU A 25 7.86 -19.79 -1.68
C LEU A 25 9.36 -20.13 -1.64
N GLU A 26 10.24 -19.15 -1.87
CA GLU A 26 11.69 -19.33 -1.87
C GLU A 26 12.32 -19.19 -0.48
N SER A 27 11.84 -18.24 0.33
CA SER A 27 12.43 -17.91 1.62
C SER A 27 11.37 -17.43 2.60
N ASN A 28 11.60 -17.72 3.88
CA ASN A 28 10.72 -17.22 4.93
C ASN A 28 11.28 -15.92 5.51
N LEU A 29 10.52 -14.83 5.37
CA LEU A 29 10.87 -13.51 5.87
C LEU A 29 11.27 -13.52 7.36
N PHE A 30 10.57 -14.31 8.20
CA PHE A 30 10.84 -14.35 9.64
C PHE A 30 12.17 -15.03 9.97
N VAL A 31 12.62 -15.96 9.14
CA VAL A 31 13.92 -16.62 9.30
C VAL A 31 15.04 -15.67 8.88
N GLU A 32 14.87 -15.00 7.74
CA GLU A 32 15.88 -14.08 7.20
C GLU A 32 15.90 -12.69 7.89
N TRP A 33 14.92 -12.39 8.74
CA TRP A 33 14.78 -11.08 9.39
C TRP A 33 16.02 -10.67 10.20
N GLN A 34 16.67 -11.61 10.88
CA GLN A 34 17.88 -11.32 11.67
C GLN A 34 19.04 -10.87 10.77
N ASN A 35 19.18 -11.50 9.60
CA ASN A 35 20.20 -11.14 8.62
C ASN A 35 19.88 -9.79 7.97
N LEU A 36 18.62 -9.58 7.58
CA LEU A 36 18.14 -8.35 6.94
C LEU A 36 18.25 -7.14 7.88
N SER A 37 17.80 -7.27 9.12
CA SER A 37 17.81 -6.16 10.10
C SER A 37 19.21 -5.73 10.53
N ALA A 38 20.21 -6.60 10.38
CA ALA A 38 21.61 -6.27 10.62
C ALA A 38 22.18 -5.28 9.56
N ILE A 39 21.62 -5.27 8.35
CA ILE A 39 22.08 -4.42 7.24
C ILE A 39 21.60 -2.97 7.48
N PRO A 40 22.50 -1.98 7.60
CA PRO A 40 22.11 -0.60 7.90
C PRO A 40 21.14 0.02 6.87
N TRP A 41 21.35 -0.28 5.59
CA TRP A 41 20.49 0.18 4.50
C TRP A 41 19.07 -0.41 4.55
N MET A 42 18.91 -1.63 5.04
CA MET A 42 17.58 -2.23 5.24
C MET A 42 16.79 -1.45 6.29
N ARG A 43 17.43 -1.00 7.36
CA ARG A 43 16.77 -0.18 8.38
C ARG A 43 16.38 1.20 7.84
N ALA A 44 17.26 1.82 7.04
CA ALA A 44 16.98 3.13 6.44
C ALA A 44 15.78 3.07 5.48
N THR A 45 15.71 2.04 4.64
CA THR A 45 14.57 1.81 3.73
C THR A 45 13.28 1.48 4.50
N LEU A 46 13.38 0.75 5.61
CA LEU A 46 12.22 0.51 6.49
C LEU A 46 11.66 1.82 7.07
N TRP A 47 12.53 2.71 7.54
CA TRP A 47 12.14 4.04 8.05
C TRP A 47 11.49 4.89 6.96
N ASP A 48 12.11 4.97 5.78
CA ASP A 48 11.56 5.68 4.62
C ASP A 48 10.16 5.17 4.24
N PHE A 49 10.01 3.84 4.19
CA PHE A 49 8.74 3.18 3.91
C PHE A 49 7.66 3.50 4.95
N TYR A 50 7.96 3.36 6.25
CA TYR A 50 6.97 3.59 7.31
C TYR A 50 6.60 5.06 7.48
N LEU A 51 7.54 5.99 7.28
CA LEU A 51 7.24 7.42 7.25
C LEU A 51 6.27 7.74 6.11
N THR A 52 6.55 7.24 4.90
CA THR A 52 5.66 7.42 3.75
C THR A 52 4.28 6.81 4.01
N MET A 53 4.23 5.61 4.60
CA MET A 53 2.96 4.96 4.97
C MET A 53 2.17 5.76 5.99
N SER A 54 2.83 6.36 6.99
CA SER A 54 2.15 7.20 7.97
C SER A 54 1.45 8.41 7.34
N LEU A 55 2.09 9.05 6.35
CA LEU A 55 1.48 10.15 5.58
C LEU A 55 0.27 9.67 4.77
N VAL A 56 0.37 8.49 4.15
CA VAL A 56 -0.75 7.88 3.41
C VAL A 56 -1.91 7.53 4.35
N VAL A 57 -1.64 7.03 5.56
CA VAL A 57 -2.67 6.78 6.59
C VAL A 57 -3.38 8.08 6.95
N LEU A 58 -2.64 9.15 7.23
CA LEU A 58 -3.21 10.47 7.56
C LEU A 58 -4.07 11.02 6.42
N TRP A 59 -3.61 10.87 5.17
CA TRP A 59 -4.39 11.23 4.00
C TRP A 59 -5.67 10.38 3.91
N MET A 60 -5.57 9.05 4.01
CA MET A 60 -6.70 8.13 3.97
C MET A 60 -7.75 8.45 5.06
N TRP A 61 -7.33 8.83 6.26
CA TRP A 61 -8.23 9.21 7.35
C TRP A 61 -9.13 10.40 7.01
N ARG A 62 -8.68 11.32 6.14
CA ARG A 62 -9.51 12.44 5.66
C ARG A 62 -10.55 12.01 4.63
N HIS A 63 -10.25 10.98 3.85
CA HIS A 63 -11.11 10.52 2.75
C HIS A 63 -12.09 9.42 3.15
N GLU A 64 -11.83 8.68 4.23
CA GLU A 64 -12.71 7.64 4.73
C GLU A 64 -13.72 8.19 5.76
N PRO A 65 -15.04 7.96 5.59
CA PRO A 65 -16.06 8.55 6.44
C PRO A 65 -16.22 7.84 7.79
N GLY A 66 -15.97 6.52 7.84
CA GLY A 66 -16.25 5.69 9.01
C GLY A 66 -15.00 5.30 9.80
N TRP A 67 -15.08 5.37 11.13
CA TRP A 67 -13.93 5.05 12.00
C TRP A 67 -13.49 3.59 11.92
N ALA A 68 -14.43 2.67 11.73
CA ALA A 68 -14.15 1.26 11.49
C ALA A 68 -13.37 1.03 10.18
N SER A 69 -13.74 1.73 9.10
CA SER A 69 -13.02 1.67 7.82
C SER A 69 -11.59 2.20 7.98
N ARG A 70 -11.43 3.35 8.65
CA ARG A 70 -10.12 3.93 8.95
C ARG A 70 -9.21 2.96 9.70
N LEU A 71 -9.71 2.33 10.77
CA LEU A 71 -8.93 1.37 11.54
C LEU A 71 -8.58 0.12 10.70
N CYS A 72 -9.54 -0.39 9.94
CA CYS A 72 -9.31 -1.54 9.05
C CYS A 72 -8.19 -1.25 8.03
N TRP A 73 -8.23 -0.09 7.37
CA TRP A 73 -7.21 0.30 6.39
C TRP A 73 -5.87 0.63 7.04
N THR A 74 -5.85 1.25 8.22
CA THR A 74 -4.61 1.46 8.98
C THR A 74 -3.94 0.13 9.32
N LEU A 75 -4.70 -0.87 9.77
CA LEU A 75 -4.17 -2.21 10.03
C LEU A 75 -3.69 -2.87 8.73
N ALA A 76 -4.45 -2.73 7.64
CA ALA A 76 -4.05 -3.25 6.34
C ALA A 76 -2.73 -2.65 5.86
N PHE A 77 -2.51 -1.34 6.01
CA PHE A 77 -1.25 -0.70 5.61
C PHE A 77 -0.08 -1.09 6.51
N LEU A 78 -0.32 -1.28 7.80
CA LEU A 78 0.72 -1.70 8.74
C LEU A 78 1.18 -3.14 8.48
N LEU A 79 0.24 -4.05 8.19
CA LEU A 79 0.49 -5.48 8.04
C LEU A 79 0.87 -5.89 6.61
N LEU A 80 0.16 -5.38 5.61
CA LEU A 80 0.34 -5.74 4.20
C LEU A 80 1.27 -4.76 3.47
N GLY A 81 1.59 -3.61 4.09
CA GLY A 81 2.43 -2.59 3.49
C GLY A 81 1.91 -2.13 2.13
N SER A 82 2.78 -2.15 1.13
CA SER A 82 2.50 -1.71 -0.24
C SER A 82 1.37 -2.48 -0.92
N LEU A 83 1.17 -3.76 -0.59
CA LEU A 83 0.07 -4.55 -1.13
C LEU A 83 -1.29 -3.99 -0.67
N GLY A 84 -1.40 -3.64 0.61
CA GLY A 84 -2.59 -3.01 1.18
C GLY A 84 -2.83 -1.62 0.59
N THR A 85 -1.77 -0.82 0.47
CA THR A 85 -1.84 0.54 -0.10
C THR A 85 -2.31 0.55 -1.54
N LEU A 86 -1.73 -0.30 -2.40
CA LEU A 86 -2.12 -0.40 -3.81
C LEU A 86 -3.57 -0.87 -3.96
N PHE A 87 -4.00 -1.82 -3.12
CA PHE A 87 -5.40 -2.26 -3.12
C PHE A 87 -6.35 -1.14 -2.72
N TYR A 88 -6.02 -0.38 -1.67
CA TYR A 88 -6.82 0.75 -1.24
C TYR A 88 -6.93 1.82 -2.32
N PHE A 89 -5.82 2.23 -2.94
CA PHE A 89 -5.85 3.22 -4.02
C PHE A 89 -6.67 2.74 -5.21
N TRP A 90 -6.52 1.47 -5.60
CA TRP A 90 -7.32 0.88 -6.67
C TRP A 90 -8.83 0.93 -6.33
N LEU A 91 -9.21 0.53 -5.11
CA LEU A 91 -10.60 0.55 -4.65
C LEU A 91 -11.13 1.98 -4.54
N HIS A 92 -10.33 2.90 -4.00
CA HIS A 92 -10.67 4.33 -3.89
C HIS A 92 -10.93 4.92 -5.28
N LEU A 93 -10.05 4.64 -6.26
CA LEU A 93 -10.23 5.07 -7.65
C LEU A 93 -11.48 4.47 -8.31
N MET A 94 -11.87 3.25 -7.94
CA MET A 94 -13.10 2.60 -8.45
C MET A 94 -14.37 3.25 -7.89
N ARG A 95 -14.34 3.73 -6.64
CA ARG A 95 -15.47 4.41 -5.99
C ARG A 95 -15.74 5.82 -6.55
N LEU A 96 -14.75 6.44 -7.18
CA LEU A 96 -14.91 7.78 -7.76
C LEU A 96 -15.80 7.76 -9.01
N PRO A 97 -16.71 8.76 -9.18
CA PRO A 97 -17.53 8.93 -10.37
C PRO A 97 -16.71 8.97 -11.67
N LYS A 98 -17.32 8.54 -12.80
CA LYS A 98 -16.65 8.50 -14.10
C LYS A 98 -16.24 9.89 -14.66
N HIS A 99 -16.77 10.97 -14.09
CA HIS A 99 -16.53 12.37 -14.51
C HIS A 99 -15.61 13.17 -13.57
N THR A 100 -14.99 12.51 -12.60
CA THR A 100 -14.13 13.14 -11.59
C THR A 100 -12.80 13.62 -12.18
N SER A 101 -12.35 14.81 -11.77
CA SER A 101 -11.07 15.38 -12.20
C SER A 101 -9.97 14.97 -11.22
N LEU A 102 -8.68 15.07 -11.60
CA LEU A 102 -7.56 14.77 -10.69
C LEU A 102 -7.58 15.62 -9.41
N LYS A 103 -8.23 16.78 -9.45
CA LYS A 103 -8.39 17.69 -8.30
C LYS A 103 -9.25 17.11 -7.17
N ASP A 104 -10.06 16.11 -7.46
CA ASP A 104 -10.90 15.47 -6.44
C ASP A 104 -10.17 14.28 -5.78
N VAL A 105 -9.00 13.89 -6.32
CA VAL A 105 -8.16 12.78 -5.86
C VAL A 105 -7.06 13.26 -4.89
N PHE A 106 -6.57 14.49 -5.03
CA PHE A 106 -5.47 15.08 -4.25
C PHE A 106 -5.92 16.35 -3.53
#